data_AF-A0AB32ZY33-F1
#
_entry.id   AF-A0AB32ZY33-F1
#
_cell.length_a   1.000
_cell.length_b   1.000
_cell.length_c   1.000
_cell.angle_alpha   90.00
_cell.angle_beta   90.00
_cell.angle_gamma   90.00
#
_symmetry.space_group_name_H-M   'P 1'
#
loop_
_entity.id
_entity.type
_entity.pdbx_description
1 polymer ?
#
loop_
_entity_poly.entity_id
_entity_poly.type
_entity_poly.pdbx_seq_one_letter_code
_entity_poly.pdbx_strand_id
1 'polypeptide(L)'
;MNDKKNESKILITTTQLAELVSEISNKPNNSISRHPLTLLIFGFIFTSVFGVLIADYLQKLRIEEANSLAKTMAASQAGMDSTIELSKLLYERRTRAELLAAALKSNSDKKLIEDRKVHYDQSYVEWNSRWPGLALKIRDGAGYSEIESYIQFAIMPEFKQLDTYLTEGYTEFMKNSSTWKYDSSYVRPRLKKILDCSYVITEHIWVNSKFFGQDTKEFNSSLSKRCPRK
;
A
#
# COMPACT_ATOMS: atom_id res chain seq x y z
N MET A 1 -21.62 -16.58 -11.65
CA MET A 1 -22.75 -16.94 -10.79
C MET A 1 -23.56 -15.66 -10.59
N ASN A 2 -24.65 -15.57 -11.35
CA ASN A 2 -25.65 -14.50 -11.26
C ASN A 2 -26.43 -14.67 -9.97
N ASP A 3 -26.67 -13.60 -9.22
CA ASP A 3 -28.04 -13.15 -9.00
C ASP A 3 -28.05 -11.76 -8.32
N LYS A 4 -28.36 -10.75 -9.13
CA LYS A 4 -28.76 -9.42 -8.68
C LYS A 4 -30.18 -9.55 -8.12
N LYS A 5 -30.30 -9.71 -6.80
CA LYS A 5 -31.60 -9.80 -6.14
C LYS A 5 -31.98 -8.46 -5.51
N ASN A 6 -32.94 -7.80 -6.16
CA ASN A 6 -34.02 -7.03 -5.57
C ASN A 6 -33.65 -5.73 -4.82
N GLU A 7 -33.41 -4.66 -5.58
CA GLU A 7 -33.82 -3.32 -5.15
C GLU A 7 -34.95 -2.86 -6.06
N SER A 8 -36.19 -3.14 -5.66
CA SER A 8 -37.38 -2.44 -6.15
C SER A 8 -37.30 -0.99 -5.67
N LYS A 9 -36.42 -0.21 -6.30
CA LYS A 9 -36.39 1.23 -6.20
C LYS A 9 -37.68 1.74 -6.79
N ILE A 10 -38.46 2.43 -5.96
CA ILE A 10 -39.52 3.35 -6.38
C ILE A 10 -38.81 4.45 -7.17
N LEU A 11 -38.56 4.17 -8.45
CA LEU A 11 -38.08 5.12 -9.43
C LEU A 11 -39.34 5.82 -9.93
N ILE A 12 -39.78 6.87 -9.24
CA ILE A 12 -40.67 7.85 -9.86
C ILE A 12 -39.83 8.50 -10.93
N THR A 13 -39.89 7.93 -12.12
CA THR A 13 -39.23 8.41 -13.32
C THR A 13 -39.59 9.87 -13.51
N THR A 14 -38.62 10.71 -13.89
CA THR A 14 -38.81 12.15 -14.17
C THR A 14 -39.97 12.43 -15.14
N THR A 15 -40.33 11.45 -15.97
CA THR A 15 -41.53 11.43 -16.82
C THR A 15 -42.85 11.41 -16.04
N GLN A 16 -42.97 10.68 -14.92
CA GLN A 16 -44.19 10.64 -14.10
C GLN A 16 -44.43 11.94 -13.33
N LEU A 17 -43.36 12.62 -12.89
CA LEU A 17 -43.45 13.94 -12.27
C LEU A 17 -43.86 15.01 -13.29
N ALA A 18 -43.37 14.94 -14.53
CA ALA A 18 -43.76 15.84 -15.61
C ALA A 18 -45.23 15.64 -16.03
N GLU A 19 -45.71 14.39 -16.07
CA GLU A 19 -47.11 14.07 -16.38
C GLU A 19 -48.05 14.62 -15.30
N LEU A 20 -47.75 14.41 -14.01
CA LEU A 20 -48.52 14.95 -12.88
C LEU A 20 -48.56 16.48 -12.86
N VAL A 21 -47.45 17.16 -13.20
CA VAL A 21 -47.41 18.63 -13.27
C VAL A 21 -48.21 19.16 -14.46
N SER A 22 -48.19 18.45 -15.60
CA SER A 22 -49.00 18.83 -16.77
C SER A 22 -50.50 18.66 -16.54
N GLU A 23 -50.89 17.66 -15.75
CA GLU A 23 -52.29 17.37 -15.42
C GLU A 23 -52.86 18.38 -14.39
N ILE A 24 -52.02 18.92 -13.50
CA ILE A 24 -52.38 20.01 -12.58
C ILE A 24 -52.52 21.35 -13.33
N SER A 25 -51.77 21.56 -14.41
CA SER A 25 -51.74 22.84 -15.15
C SER A 25 -52.95 23.08 -16.06
N ASN A 26 -53.72 22.06 -16.43
CA ASN A 26 -54.81 22.17 -17.42
C ASN A 26 -56.23 22.11 -16.83
N LYS A 27 -56.40 22.28 -15.52
CA LYS A 27 -57.73 22.29 -14.89
C LYS A 27 -58.33 23.71 -14.86
N PRO A 28 -59.59 23.92 -15.29
CA PRO A 28 -60.17 25.24 -15.38
C PRO A 28 -60.24 25.95 -14.02
N ASN A 29 -60.08 27.26 -14.10
CA ASN A 29 -59.90 28.24 -13.04
C ASN A 29 -61.01 28.17 -11.97
N ASN A 30 -60.80 27.40 -10.90
CA ASN A 30 -61.74 27.28 -9.78
C ASN A 30 -61.35 28.25 -8.65
N SER A 31 -62.31 29.08 -8.24
CA SER A 31 -62.22 30.11 -7.17
C SER A 31 -61.79 29.61 -5.78
N ILE A 32 -61.58 28.32 -5.60
CA ILE A 32 -61.08 27.65 -4.38
C ILE A 32 -59.56 27.74 -4.20
N SER A 33 -58.78 27.97 -5.28
CA SER A 33 -57.32 28.12 -5.18
C SER A 33 -56.88 29.48 -4.62
N ARG A 34 -57.82 30.43 -4.46
CA ARG A 34 -57.58 31.76 -3.89
C ARG A 34 -57.80 31.82 -2.37
N HIS A 35 -58.22 30.71 -1.75
CA HIS A 35 -58.36 30.66 -0.30
C HIS A 35 -56.97 30.59 0.36
N PRO A 36 -56.64 31.48 1.32
CA PRO A 36 -55.32 31.52 1.93
C PRO A 36 -54.94 30.20 2.63
N LEU A 37 -55.94 29.42 3.05
CA LEU A 37 -55.76 28.15 3.75
C LEU A 37 -55.36 27.00 2.82
N THR A 38 -55.88 26.94 1.59
CA THR A 38 -55.47 25.94 0.59
C THR A 38 -54.03 26.15 0.14
N LEU A 39 -53.62 27.41 -0.04
CA LEU A 39 -52.25 27.78 -0.42
C LEU A 39 -51.23 27.39 0.67
N LEU A 40 -51.59 27.56 1.94
CA LEU A 40 -50.79 27.11 3.09
C LEU A 40 -50.62 25.58 3.13
N ILE A 41 -51.71 24.83 2.91
CA ILE A 41 -51.66 23.35 2.92
C ILE A 41 -50.78 22.83 1.78
N PHE A 42 -50.96 23.34 0.56
CA PHE A 42 -50.13 22.94 -0.58
C PHE A 42 -48.66 23.33 -0.38
N GLY A 43 -48.39 24.52 0.17
CA GLY A 43 -47.04 24.94 0.53
C GLY A 43 -46.39 24.04 1.59
N PHE A 44 -47.14 23.61 2.61
CA PHE A 44 -46.65 22.69 3.64
C PHE A 44 -46.34 21.29 3.06
N ILE A 45 -47.21 20.77 2.20
CA ILE A 45 -46.98 19.48 1.55
C ILE A 45 -45.75 19.57 0.63
N PHE A 46 -45.65 20.61 -0.21
CA PHE A 46 -44.49 20.79 -1.09
C PHE A 46 -43.19 20.94 -0.31
N THR A 47 -43.16 21.80 0.70
CA THR A 47 -41.95 22.02 1.52
C THR A 47 -41.54 20.76 2.27
N SER A 48 -42.49 19.96 2.78
CA SER A 48 -42.16 18.68 3.43
C SER A 48 -41.56 17.65 2.47
N VAL A 49 -42.14 17.49 1.27
CA VAL A 49 -41.63 16.55 0.26
C VAL A 49 -40.27 17.00 -0.26
N PHE A 50 -40.11 18.28 -0.60
CA PHE A 50 -38.83 18.83 -1.04
C PHE A 50 -37.75 18.74 0.05
N GLY A 51 -38.11 18.99 1.31
CA GLY A 51 -37.18 18.86 2.43
C GLY A 51 -36.64 17.44 2.57
N VAL A 52 -37.50 16.43 2.44
CA VAL A 52 -37.08 15.01 2.49
C VAL A 52 -36.19 14.64 1.31
N LEU A 53 -36.52 15.08 0.08
CA LEU A 53 -35.71 14.79 -1.11
C LEU A 53 -34.31 15.44 -1.04
N ILE A 54 -34.23 16.70 -0.59
CA ILE A 54 -32.95 17.39 -0.40
C ILE A 54 -32.13 16.71 0.71
N ALA A 55 -32.76 16.35 1.83
CA ALA A 55 -32.08 15.66 2.92
C ALA A 55 -31.52 14.30 2.48
N ASP A 56 -32.30 13.49 1.75
CA ASP A 56 -31.85 12.20 1.20
C ASP A 56 -30.69 12.37 0.20
N TYR A 57 -30.76 13.38 -0.67
CA TYR A 57 -29.68 13.68 -1.61
C TYR A 57 -28.37 14.08 -0.90
N LEU A 58 -28.46 14.99 0.08
CA LEU A 58 -27.30 15.41 0.87
C LEU A 58 -26.74 14.25 1.71
N GLN A 59 -27.59 13.37 2.22
CA GLN A 59 -27.16 12.19 2.95
C GLN A 59 -26.40 11.21 2.04
N LYS A 60 -26.87 10.98 0.82
CA LYS A 60 -26.17 10.13 -0.17
C LYS A 60 -24.78 10.68 -0.52
N LEU A 61 -24.67 11.98 -0.77
CA LEU A 61 -23.38 12.62 -1.03
C LEU A 61 -22.40 12.45 0.15
N ARG A 62 -22.86 12.68 1.38
CA ARG A 62 -22.03 12.49 2.59
C ARG A 62 -21.58 11.04 2.76
N ILE A 63 -22.46 10.07 2.48
CA ILE A 63 -22.12 8.64 2.56
C ILE A 63 -21.08 8.27 1.49
N GLU A 64 -21.23 8.77 0.27
CA GLU A 64 -20.28 8.53 -0.82
C GLU A 64 -18.91 9.14 -0.50
N GLU A 65 -18.88 10.38 -0.02
CA GLU A 65 -17.66 11.06 0.41
C GLU A 65 -17.00 10.30 1.58
N ALA A 66 -17.75 9.96 2.62
CA ALA A 66 -17.25 9.19 3.76
C ALA A 66 -16.71 7.81 3.34
N ASN A 67 -17.38 7.12 2.41
CA ASN A 67 -16.92 5.84 1.87
C ASN A 67 -15.63 6.00 1.05
N SER A 68 -15.52 7.07 0.25
CA SER A 68 -14.31 7.36 -0.51
C SER A 68 -13.13 7.66 0.40
N LEU A 69 -13.35 8.46 1.45
CA LEU A 69 -12.35 8.79 2.45
C LEU A 69 -11.94 7.54 3.25
N ALA A 70 -12.90 6.71 3.66
CA ALA A 70 -12.60 5.47 4.35
C ALA A 70 -11.74 4.53 3.49
N LYS A 71 -12.02 4.43 2.19
CA LYS A 71 -11.21 3.63 1.24
C LYS A 71 -9.79 4.17 1.10
N THR A 72 -9.62 5.48 0.95
CA THR A 72 -8.29 6.09 0.81
C THR A 72 -7.48 5.95 2.09
N MET A 73 -8.10 6.15 3.27
CA MET A 73 -7.45 5.94 4.56
C MET A 73 -7.05 4.47 4.76
N ALA A 74 -7.92 3.52 4.41
CA ALA A 74 -7.63 2.09 4.51
C ALA A 74 -6.48 1.67 3.59
N ALA A 75 -6.47 2.12 2.33
CA ALA A 75 -5.39 1.86 1.38
C ALA A 75 -4.06 2.46 1.89
N SER A 76 -4.12 3.67 2.43
CA SER A 76 -2.93 4.31 2.98
C SER A 76 -2.38 3.58 4.21
N GLN A 77 -3.24 3.16 5.14
CA GLN A 77 -2.82 2.36 6.30
C GLN A 77 -2.20 1.02 5.86
N ALA A 78 -2.81 0.33 4.89
CA ALA A 78 -2.27 -0.90 4.33
C ALA A 78 -0.88 -0.69 3.69
N GLY A 79 -0.67 0.45 3.02
CA GLY A 79 0.64 0.85 2.49
C GLY A 79 1.68 1.06 3.59
N MET A 80 1.32 1.71 4.71
CA MET A 80 2.22 1.90 5.85
C MET A 80 2.61 0.58 6.48
N ASP A 81 1.64 -0.28 6.77
CA ASP A 81 1.87 -1.57 7.38
C ASP A 81 2.79 -2.42 6.50
N SER A 82 2.58 -2.36 5.18
CA SER A 82 3.43 -3.03 4.20
C SER A 82 4.84 -2.46 4.13
N THR A 83 5.00 -1.14 4.34
CA THR A 83 6.31 -0.47 4.40
C THR A 83 7.09 -0.88 5.64
N ILE A 84 6.43 -0.95 6.79
CA ILE A 84 7.00 -1.45 8.04
C ILE A 84 7.43 -2.92 7.89
N GLU A 85 6.56 -3.74 7.29
CA GLU A 85 6.85 -5.15 7.03
C GLU A 85 8.01 -5.33 6.06
N LEU A 86 8.07 -4.54 4.98
CA LEU A 86 9.20 -4.52 4.05
C LEU A 86 10.50 -4.16 4.75
N SER A 87 10.49 -3.11 5.58
CA SER A 87 11.64 -2.69 6.38
C SER A 87 12.12 -3.86 7.24
N LYS A 88 11.21 -4.49 7.99
CA LYS A 88 11.54 -5.66 8.81
C LYS A 88 12.18 -6.78 8.00
N LEU A 89 11.63 -7.14 6.84
CA LEU A 89 12.18 -8.19 5.99
C LEU A 89 13.59 -7.89 5.49
N LEU A 90 13.84 -6.65 5.04
CA LEU A 90 15.16 -6.22 4.58
C LEU A 90 16.19 -6.26 5.70
N TYR A 91 15.85 -5.69 6.87
CA TYR A 91 16.72 -5.66 8.04
C TYR A 91 16.99 -7.05 8.61
N GLU A 92 15.96 -7.89 8.73
CA GLU A 92 16.11 -9.25 9.22
C GLU A 92 17.03 -10.05 8.31
N ARG A 93 16.77 -10.06 7.00
CA ARG A 93 17.60 -10.79 6.04
C ARG A 93 19.06 -10.31 6.05
N ARG A 94 19.29 -8.99 6.06
CA ARG A 94 20.65 -8.43 6.19
C ARG A 94 21.32 -8.90 7.48
N THR A 95 20.61 -8.85 8.61
CA THR A 95 21.15 -9.24 9.91
C THR A 95 21.48 -10.73 9.95
N ARG A 96 20.63 -11.61 9.39
CA ARG A 96 20.95 -13.04 9.28
C ARG A 96 22.17 -13.28 8.40
N ALA A 97 22.31 -12.55 7.28
CA ALA A 97 23.49 -12.60 6.43
C ALA A 97 24.76 -12.20 7.20
N GLU A 98 24.70 -11.11 7.97
CA GLU A 98 25.80 -10.62 8.80
C GLU A 98 26.20 -11.62 9.89
N LEU A 99 25.24 -12.27 10.53
CA LEU A 99 25.50 -13.29 11.56
C LEU A 99 26.16 -14.54 10.99
N LEU A 100 25.70 -15.03 9.83
CA LEU A 100 26.32 -16.16 9.14
C LEU A 100 27.75 -15.79 8.68
N ALA A 101 27.91 -14.61 8.08
CA ALA A 101 29.19 -14.09 7.65
C ALA A 101 30.19 -13.98 8.83
N ALA A 102 29.73 -13.48 9.98
CA ALA A 102 30.54 -13.38 11.19
C ALA A 102 30.99 -14.76 11.67
N ALA A 103 30.08 -15.74 11.74
CA ALA A 103 30.39 -17.10 12.18
C ALA A 103 31.40 -17.80 11.24
N LEU A 104 31.23 -17.63 9.93
CA LEU A 104 32.18 -18.12 8.93
C LEU A 104 33.55 -17.45 9.04
N LYS A 105 33.58 -16.14 9.29
CA LYS A 105 34.82 -15.37 9.47
C LYS A 105 35.60 -15.82 10.70
N SER A 106 34.92 -16.09 11.82
CA SER A 106 35.56 -16.51 13.07
C SER A 106 35.93 -17.98 13.12
N ASN A 107 35.68 -18.76 12.06
CA ASN A 107 35.86 -20.21 12.05
C ASN A 107 35.18 -20.85 13.28
N SER A 108 33.94 -20.43 13.52
CA SER A 108 33.17 -20.88 14.69
C SER A 108 32.88 -22.37 14.65
N ASP A 109 32.37 -22.90 15.77
CA ASP A 109 31.89 -24.27 15.85
C ASP A 109 30.87 -24.60 14.73
N LYS A 110 30.96 -25.83 14.20
CA LYS A 110 30.15 -26.27 13.05
C LYS A 110 28.66 -26.15 13.34
N LYS A 111 28.21 -26.51 14.55
CA LYS A 111 26.80 -26.46 14.92
C LYS A 111 26.26 -25.03 14.94
N LEU A 112 27.08 -24.07 15.37
CA LEU A 112 26.71 -22.65 15.32
C LEU A 112 26.54 -22.18 13.87
N ILE A 113 27.45 -22.56 12.97
CA ILE A 113 27.37 -22.17 11.56
C ILE A 113 26.16 -22.79 10.87
N GLU A 114 25.85 -24.07 11.15
CA GLU A 114 24.63 -24.74 10.69
C GLU A 114 23.36 -24.01 11.17
N ASP A 115 23.28 -23.68 12.46
CA ASP A 115 22.15 -22.92 13.03
C ASP A 115 21.97 -21.56 12.34
N ARG A 116 23.06 -20.81 12.16
CA ARG A 116 23.02 -19.52 11.44
C ARG A 116 22.62 -19.70 9.98
N LYS A 117 23.03 -20.79 9.33
CA LYS A 117 22.66 -21.10 7.94
C LYS A 117 21.17 -21.37 7.80
N VAL A 118 20.57 -22.13 8.73
CA VAL A 118 19.13 -22.39 8.75
C VAL A 118 18.35 -21.08 8.83
N HIS A 119 18.71 -20.20 9.77
CA HIS A 119 18.06 -18.89 9.91
C HIS A 119 18.26 -17.98 8.70
N TYR A 120 19.44 -18.04 8.08
CA TYR A 120 19.72 -17.32 6.85
C TYR A 120 18.81 -17.79 5.70
N ASP A 121 18.71 -19.11 5.49
CA ASP A 121 17.89 -19.70 4.44
C ASP A 121 16.40 -19.43 4.65
N GLN A 122 15.95 -19.47 5.91
CA GLN A 122 14.60 -19.06 6.24
C GLN A 122 14.34 -17.61 5.82
N SER A 123 15.25 -16.68 6.12
CA SER A 123 15.10 -15.27 5.71
C SER A 123 15.13 -15.08 4.19
N TYR A 124 15.87 -15.92 3.46
CA TYR A 124 15.84 -15.97 2.00
C TYR A 124 14.46 -16.39 1.48
N VAL A 125 13.87 -17.45 2.03
CA VAL A 125 12.54 -17.93 1.65
C VAL A 125 11.46 -16.90 1.99
N GLU A 126 11.51 -16.31 3.18
CA GLU A 126 10.57 -15.27 3.62
C GLU A 126 10.62 -14.03 2.72
N TRP A 127 11.81 -13.58 2.35
CA TRP A 127 11.96 -12.48 1.38
C TRP A 127 11.28 -12.81 0.05
N ASN A 128 11.63 -13.95 -0.55
CA ASN A 128 11.16 -14.29 -1.90
C ASN A 128 9.66 -14.59 -1.95
N SER A 129 9.07 -15.06 -0.85
CA SER A 129 7.63 -15.35 -0.77
C SER A 129 6.79 -14.11 -0.44
N ARG A 130 7.29 -13.18 0.38
CA ARG A 130 6.50 -12.02 0.86
C ARG A 130 6.68 -10.76 0.04
N TRP A 131 7.88 -10.53 -0.52
CA TRP A 131 8.18 -9.31 -1.27
C TRP A 131 7.15 -9.00 -2.39
N PRO A 132 6.75 -9.96 -3.26
CA PRO A 132 5.78 -9.66 -4.32
C PRO A 132 4.42 -9.18 -3.78
N GLY A 133 3.95 -9.77 -2.67
CA GLY A 133 2.68 -9.38 -2.05
C GLY A 133 2.74 -8.00 -1.40
N LEU A 134 3.86 -7.69 -0.73
CA LEU A 134 4.10 -6.35 -0.19
C LEU A 134 4.19 -5.31 -1.30
N ALA A 135 4.85 -5.66 -2.40
CA ALA A 135 4.98 -4.76 -3.52
C ALA A 135 3.63 -4.32 -4.09
N LEU A 136 2.65 -5.22 -4.17
CA LEU A 136 1.29 -4.88 -4.60
C LEU A 136 0.59 -3.90 -3.65
N LYS A 137 0.72 -4.11 -2.33
CA LYS A 137 0.10 -3.25 -1.32
C LYS A 137 0.71 -1.86 -1.26
N ILE A 138 2.01 -1.74 -1.54
CA ILE A 138 2.69 -0.44 -1.58
C ILE A 138 2.41 0.27 -2.92
N ARG A 139 2.13 -0.47 -4.02
CA ARG A 139 1.81 0.08 -5.35
C ARG A 139 0.58 0.96 -5.41
N ASP A 140 -0.37 0.80 -4.49
CA ASP A 140 -1.56 1.65 -4.42
C ASP A 140 -1.26 3.10 -3.98
N GLY A 141 -0.02 3.42 -3.61
CA GLY A 141 0.47 4.79 -3.38
C GLY A 141 1.17 5.39 -4.63
N ALA A 142 0.91 6.66 -4.92
CA ALA A 142 1.58 7.38 -6.01
C ALA A 142 3.12 7.36 -5.84
N GLY A 143 3.87 7.06 -6.92
CA GLY A 143 5.35 7.05 -6.93
C GLY A 143 6.03 5.68 -6.74
N TYR A 144 5.25 4.60 -6.61
CA TYR A 144 5.80 3.27 -6.27
C TYR A 144 6.68 2.61 -7.34
N SER A 145 6.46 2.89 -8.64
CA SER A 145 7.23 2.28 -9.72
C SER A 145 8.73 2.57 -9.63
N GLU A 146 9.10 3.73 -9.08
CA GLU A 146 10.51 4.09 -8.84
C GLU A 146 11.11 3.25 -7.71
N ILE A 147 10.40 3.07 -6.60
CA ILE A 147 10.84 2.25 -5.47
C ILE A 147 11.04 0.79 -5.84
N GLU A 148 10.09 0.23 -6.59
CA GLU A 148 10.19 -1.15 -7.09
C GLU A 148 11.47 -1.33 -7.91
N SER A 149 11.81 -0.33 -8.74
CA SER A 149 13.06 -0.30 -9.50
C SER A 149 14.29 -0.31 -8.58
N TYR A 150 14.33 0.47 -7.51
CA TYR A 150 15.47 0.43 -6.58
C TYR A 150 15.61 -0.93 -5.89
N ILE A 151 14.52 -1.58 -5.52
CA ILE A 151 14.59 -2.91 -4.90
C ILE A 151 15.11 -3.94 -5.91
N GLN A 152 14.58 -3.93 -7.14
CA GLN A 152 14.96 -4.86 -8.20
C GLN A 152 16.40 -4.67 -8.69
N PHE A 153 16.86 -3.42 -8.84
CA PHE A 153 18.13 -3.13 -9.51
C PHE A 153 19.25 -2.68 -8.55
N ALA A 154 18.95 -2.31 -7.30
CA ALA A 154 19.97 -1.92 -6.33
C ALA A 154 20.11 -2.90 -5.15
N ILE A 155 19.00 -3.47 -4.64
CA ILE A 155 19.03 -4.39 -3.48
C ILE A 155 19.17 -5.86 -3.90
N MET A 156 18.27 -6.35 -4.77
CA MET A 156 18.23 -7.77 -5.15
C MET A 156 19.56 -8.29 -5.72
N PRO A 157 20.31 -7.54 -6.55
CA PRO A 157 21.61 -8.01 -7.06
C PRO A 157 22.66 -8.15 -5.95
N GLU A 158 22.61 -7.31 -4.92
CA GLU A 158 23.54 -7.37 -3.78
C GLU A 158 23.21 -8.57 -2.88
N PHE A 159 21.93 -8.83 -2.63
CA PHE A 159 21.50 -10.05 -1.93
C PHE A 159 21.91 -11.29 -2.70
N LYS A 160 21.66 -11.35 -4.02
CA LYS A 160 22.04 -12.50 -4.85
C LYS A 160 23.55 -12.80 -4.75
N GLN A 161 24.38 -11.77 -4.82
CA GLN A 161 25.84 -11.91 -4.70
C GLN A 161 26.27 -12.38 -3.31
N LEU A 162 25.58 -11.95 -2.26
CA LEU A 162 25.80 -12.44 -0.90
C LEU A 162 25.30 -13.88 -0.73
N ASP A 163 24.14 -14.22 -1.29
CA ASP A 163 23.55 -15.57 -1.24
C ASP A 163 24.50 -16.61 -1.82
N THR A 164 25.05 -16.33 -3.01
CA THR A 164 26.05 -17.18 -3.66
C THR A 164 27.28 -17.33 -2.77
N TYR A 165 27.89 -16.20 -2.37
CA TYR A 165 29.13 -16.20 -1.59
C TYR A 165 29.01 -16.92 -0.25
N LEU A 166 27.93 -16.67 0.51
CA LEU A 166 27.71 -17.28 1.82
C LEU A 166 27.36 -18.77 1.71
N THR A 167 26.66 -19.18 0.65
CA THR A 167 26.32 -20.59 0.42
C THR A 167 27.54 -21.40 -0.01
N GLU A 168 28.36 -20.85 -0.91
CA GLU A 168 29.64 -21.44 -1.31
C GLU A 168 30.58 -21.54 -0.10
N GLY A 169 30.71 -20.45 0.66
CA GLY A 169 31.54 -20.44 1.86
C GLY A 169 31.09 -21.43 2.93
N TYR A 170 29.78 -21.54 3.17
CA TYR A 170 29.23 -22.59 4.02
C TYR A 170 29.60 -23.99 3.50
N THR A 171 29.41 -24.24 2.21
CA THR A 171 29.67 -25.56 1.61
C THR A 171 31.15 -25.95 1.71
N GLU A 172 32.05 -25.02 1.42
CA GLU A 172 33.50 -25.24 1.55
C GLU A 172 33.90 -25.46 3.00
N PHE A 173 33.38 -24.64 3.91
CA PHE A 173 33.63 -24.77 5.34
C PHE A 173 33.23 -26.14 5.88
N MET A 174 32.05 -26.64 5.48
CA MET A 174 31.53 -27.93 5.94
C MET A 174 32.35 -29.11 5.43
N LYS A 175 32.91 -29.00 4.22
CA LYS A 175 33.84 -30.00 3.66
C LYS A 175 35.18 -29.97 4.40
N ASN A 176 35.79 -28.79 4.50
CA ASN A 176 37.04 -28.58 5.20
C ASN A 176 37.15 -27.11 5.64
N SER A 177 37.12 -26.87 6.95
CA SER A 177 37.18 -25.52 7.50
C SER A 177 38.48 -24.78 7.18
N SER A 178 39.58 -25.52 6.92
CA SER A 178 40.88 -24.92 6.58
C SER A 178 40.99 -24.39 5.15
N THR A 179 40.12 -24.84 4.23
CA THR A 179 40.15 -24.39 2.83
C THR A 179 39.39 -23.09 2.62
N TRP A 180 38.37 -22.83 3.44
CA TRP A 180 37.57 -21.62 3.34
C TRP A 180 38.34 -20.38 3.79
N LYS A 181 38.34 -19.33 2.98
CA LYS A 181 38.90 -18.01 3.33
C LYS A 181 37.83 -16.94 3.19
N TYR A 182 37.41 -16.42 4.34
CA TYR A 182 36.45 -15.33 4.39
C TYR A 182 37.05 -14.02 3.85
N ASP A 183 36.40 -13.44 2.85
CA ASP A 183 36.75 -12.17 2.23
C ASP A 183 35.85 -11.05 2.81
N SER A 184 36.42 -10.37 3.81
CA SER A 184 35.75 -9.23 4.41
C SER A 184 35.61 -8.03 3.47
N SER A 185 36.46 -7.93 2.45
CA SER A 185 36.42 -6.85 1.46
C SER A 185 35.28 -7.05 0.46
N TYR A 186 34.88 -8.30 0.23
CA TYR A 186 33.71 -8.65 -0.57
C TYR A 186 32.39 -8.47 0.19
N VAL A 187 32.30 -8.99 1.42
CA VAL A 187 31.03 -9.05 2.15
C VAL A 187 30.61 -7.69 2.74
N ARG A 188 31.54 -6.98 3.39
CA ARG A 188 31.20 -5.74 4.14
C ARG A 188 30.58 -4.65 3.25
N PRO A 189 31.13 -4.33 2.06
CA PRO A 189 30.55 -3.29 1.21
C PRO A 189 29.12 -3.61 0.78
N ARG A 190 28.80 -4.89 0.55
CA ARG A 190 27.45 -5.33 0.15
C ARG A 190 26.46 -5.21 1.30
N LEU A 191 26.82 -5.68 2.49
CA LEU A 191 25.99 -5.52 3.70
C LEU A 191 25.75 -4.04 4.03
N LYS A 192 26.75 -3.19 3.81
CA LYS A 192 26.62 -1.73 3.97
C LYS A 192 25.70 -1.13 2.92
N LYS A 193 25.88 -1.47 1.63
CA LYS A 193 25.03 -0.99 0.55
C LYS A 193 23.57 -1.40 0.76
N ILE A 194 23.31 -2.65 1.15
CA ILE A 194 21.96 -3.13 1.48
C ILE A 194 21.36 -2.32 2.62
N LEU A 195 22.13 -2.06 3.70
CA LEU A 195 21.67 -1.23 4.81
C LEU A 195 21.31 0.19 4.38
N ASP A 196 22.22 0.85 3.68
CA ASP A 196 22.07 2.23 3.22
C ASP A 196 20.88 2.35 2.24
N CYS A 197 20.74 1.40 1.31
CA CYS A 197 19.60 1.31 0.41
C CYS A 197 18.28 1.05 1.14
N SER A 198 18.24 0.07 2.04
CA SER A 198 17.02 -0.30 2.77
C SER A 198 16.50 0.86 3.59
N TYR A 199 17.39 1.61 4.24
CA TYR A 199 17.05 2.81 4.99
C TYR A 199 16.41 3.87 4.08
N VAL A 200 17.07 4.25 2.99
CA VAL A 200 16.57 5.36 2.16
C VAL A 200 15.33 4.97 1.37
N ILE A 201 15.18 3.70 0.97
CA ILE A 201 13.96 3.20 0.33
C ILE A 201 12.79 3.25 1.31
N THR A 202 12.97 2.71 2.53
CA THR A 202 11.88 2.70 3.51
C THR A 202 11.53 4.10 3.98
N GLU A 203 12.51 4.99 4.13
CA GLU A 203 12.31 6.42 4.38
C GLU A 203 11.56 7.10 3.23
N HIS A 204 11.93 6.84 1.97
CA HIS A 204 11.26 7.42 0.81
C HIS A 204 9.82 6.92 0.68
N ILE A 205 9.59 5.62 0.89
CA ILE A 205 8.22 5.10 0.95
C ILE A 205 7.49 5.74 2.12
N TRP A 206 8.09 5.87 3.30
CA TRP A 206 7.46 6.50 4.46
C TRP A 206 7.07 7.95 4.19
N VAL A 207 7.96 8.76 3.60
CA VAL A 207 7.71 10.18 3.28
C VAL A 207 6.69 10.32 2.14
N ASN A 208 6.77 9.52 1.08
CA ASN A 208 5.81 9.58 -0.02
C ASN A 208 4.45 8.98 0.34
N SER A 209 4.45 7.91 1.14
CA SER A 209 3.23 7.37 1.75
C SER A 209 2.71 8.26 2.88
N LYS A 210 3.48 9.29 3.31
CA LYS A 210 3.08 10.24 4.35
C LYS A 210 3.28 11.76 4.12
N PHE A 211 2.16 12.40 3.80
CA PHE A 211 1.37 13.14 4.82
C PHE A 211 1.94 14.45 5.39
N PHE A 212 3.01 15.01 4.81
CA PHE A 212 3.53 16.33 5.21
C PHE A 212 3.66 17.33 4.06
N GLY A 213 3.19 17.00 2.84
CA GLY A 213 3.25 17.93 1.71
C GLY A 213 4.68 18.42 1.39
N GLN A 214 5.68 17.54 1.53
CA GLN A 214 7.08 17.90 1.25
C GLN A 214 7.49 17.58 -0.20
N ASP A 215 8.42 18.39 -0.71
CA ASP A 215 8.85 18.47 -2.10
C ASP A 215 9.67 17.21 -2.50
N THR A 216 9.14 16.42 -3.43
CA THR A 216 9.66 15.10 -3.84
C THR A 216 11.03 15.15 -4.52
N LYS A 217 11.48 16.33 -4.96
CA LYS A 217 12.74 16.52 -5.69
C LYS A 217 14.00 16.31 -4.85
N GLU A 218 13.97 16.72 -3.58
CA GLU A 218 15.15 16.65 -2.70
C GLU A 218 15.46 15.19 -2.33
N PHE A 219 14.42 14.38 -2.09
CA PHE A 219 14.53 12.96 -1.77
C PHE A 219 15.03 12.10 -2.93
N ASN A 220 14.62 12.38 -4.17
CA ASN A 220 15.11 11.64 -5.34
C ASN A 220 16.63 11.81 -5.54
N SER A 221 17.17 12.97 -5.15
CA SER A 221 18.62 13.22 -5.16
C SER A 221 19.36 12.42 -4.07
N SER A 222 18.75 12.21 -2.90
CA SER A 222 19.32 11.41 -1.81
C SER A 222 19.27 9.91 -2.11
N LEU A 223 18.14 9.44 -2.65
CA LEU A 223 17.90 8.04 -3.04
C LEU A 223 18.90 7.56 -4.10
N SER A 224 19.10 8.34 -5.16
CA SER A 224 20.08 8.01 -6.21
C SER A 224 21.53 8.03 -5.73
N LYS A 225 21.89 8.94 -4.80
CA LYS A 225 23.24 9.02 -4.22
C LYS A 225 23.55 7.86 -3.27
N ARG A 226 22.61 7.50 -2.40
CA ARG A 226 22.81 6.48 -1.34
C ARG A 226 22.47 5.07 -1.81
N CYS A 227 21.61 4.94 -2.81
CA CYS A 227 21.19 3.66 -3.37
C CYS A 227 21.27 3.65 -4.90
N PRO A 228 22.46 3.76 -5.51
CA PRO A 228 22.58 3.79 -6.96
C PRO A 228 22.12 2.47 -7.59
N ARG A 229 21.22 2.58 -8.58
CA ARG A 229 20.87 1.49 -9.51
C ARG A 229 22.06 1.27 -10.44
N LYS A 230 22.47 0.01 -10.62
CA LYS A 230 23.50 -0.37 -11.60
C LYS A 230 22.83 -1.04 -12.79
#